data_AF-A0A1E4R4R6-F1
#
_entry.id   AF-A0A1E4R4R6-F1
#
_cell.length_a   1.000
_cell.length_b   1.000
_cell.length_c   1.000
_cell.angle_alpha   90.00
_cell.angle_beta   90.00
_cell.angle_gamma   90.00
#
_symmetry.space_group_name_H-M   'P 1'
#
loop_
_entity.id
_entity.type
_entity.pdbx_description
1 polymer ?
#
loop_
_entity_poly.entity_id
_entity_poly.type
_entity_poly.pdbx_seq_one_letter_code
_entity_poly.pdbx_strand_id
1 'polypeptide(L)' 'MNEQFLIDQIILYLGQHQRYGGKHNEIMAYKRLDQLRVMVGLKDAEEATDYLISRMEGAMAA' A
#
# COMPACT_ATOMS: atom_id res chain seq x y z
N MET A 1 1.29 12.78 8.10
CA MET A 1 1.70 11.82 7.06
C MET A 1 0.66 11.88 5.97
N ASN A 2 1.03 12.06 4.70
CA ASN A 2 0.06 12.19 3.60
C ASN A 2 -0.19 10.84 2.92
N GLU A 3 -1.27 10.77 2.13
CA GLU A 3 -1.71 9.57 1.44
C GLU A 3 -0.65 9.03 0.48
N GLN A 4 -0.06 9.89 -0.35
CA GLN A 4 0.93 9.48 -1.35
C GLN A 4 2.16 8.84 -0.70
N PHE A 5 2.65 9.38 0.41
CA PHE A 5 3.76 8.80 1.15
C PHE A 5 3.45 7.39 1.65
N LEU A 6 2.22 7.12 2.10
CA LEU A 6 1.82 5.77 2.50
C LEU A 6 1.78 4.81 1.32
N ILE A 7 1.23 5.24 0.18
CA ILE A 7 1.19 4.47 -1.05
C ILE A 7 2.61 4.11 -1.51
N ASP A 8 3.52 5.09 -1.54
CA ASP A 8 4.92 4.88 -1.93
C ASP A 8 5.62 3.88 -1.01
N GLN A 9 5.35 3.94 0.31
CA GLN A 9 5.89 2.99 1.29
C GLN A 9 5.34 1.57 1.10
N ILE A 10 4.05 1.41 0.81
CA ILE A 10 3.45 0.09 0.55
C ILE A 10 4.12 -0.53 -0.68
N ILE A 11 4.23 0.23 -1.78
CA ILE A 11 4.87 -0.22 -3.01
C ILE A 11 6.33 -0.61 -2.77
N LEU A 12 7.07 0.21 -2.00
CA LEU A 12 8.45 -0.09 -1.64
C LEU A 12 8.59 -1.43 -0.90
N TYR A 13 7.77 -1.66 0.13
CA TYR A 13 7.84 -2.89 0.90
C TYR A 13 7.40 -4.12 0.11
N LEU A 14 6.35 -4.01 -0.71
CA LEU A 14 5.93 -5.09 -1.60
C LEU A 14 7.02 -5.42 -2.63
N GLY A 15 7.64 -4.41 -3.23
CA GLY A 15 8.75 -4.59 -4.17
C GLY A 15 9.98 -5.23 -3.52
N GLN A 16 10.32 -4.84 -2.28
CA GLN A 16 11.40 -5.48 -1.53
C GLN A 16 11.07 -6.92 -1.13
N HIS A 17 9.84 -7.20 -0.72
CA HIS A 17 9.38 -8.56 -0.42
C HIS A 17 9.45 -9.45 -1.68
N GLN A 18 9.03 -8.93 -2.84
CA GLN A 18 9.09 -9.67 -4.09
C GLN A 18 10.54 -9.98 -4.52
N ARG A 19 11.47 -9.04 -4.33
CA ARG A 19 12.88 -9.20 -4.74
C ARG A 19 13.73 -10.03 -3.79
N TYR A 20 13.55 -9.83 -2.49
CA TYR A 20 14.44 -10.38 -1.46
C TYR A 20 13.74 -11.37 -0.54
N GLY A 21 12.42 -11.54 -0.68
CA GLY A 21 11.61 -12.27 0.26
C GLY A 21 11.52 -11.57 1.62
N GLY A 22 11.23 -12.36 2.65
CA GLY A 22 11.30 -11.94 4.05
C GLY A 22 9.99 -11.42 4.61
N LYS A 23 9.65 -11.94 5.78
CA LYS A 23 8.41 -11.66 6.52
C LYS A 23 8.32 -10.21 7.02
N HIS A 24 9.46 -9.54 7.22
CA HIS A 24 9.48 -8.15 7.67
C HIS A 24 8.81 -7.20 6.66
N ASN A 25 9.18 -7.30 5.38
CA ASN A 25 8.66 -6.42 4.34
C ASN A 25 7.17 -6.65 4.10
N GLU A 26 6.73 -7.89 4.11
CA GLU A 26 5.31 -8.26 4.06
C GLU A 26 4.52 -7.63 5.22
N ILE A 27 4.99 -7.80 6.47
CA ILE A 27 4.35 -7.21 7.66
C ILE A 27 4.29 -5.69 7.55
N MET A 28 5.36 -5.05 7.08
CA MET A 28 5.40 -3.60 6.93
C MET A 28 4.46 -3.10 5.84
N ALA A 29 4.34 -3.82 4.71
CA ALA A 29 3.37 -3.51 3.67
C ALA A 29 1.94 -3.55 4.24
N TYR A 30 1.54 -4.62 4.94
CA TYR A 30 0.20 -4.71 5.53
C TYR A 30 -0.06 -3.67 6.61
N LYS A 31 0.94 -3.34 7.43
CA LYS A 31 0.82 -2.27 8.44
C LYS A 31 0.58 -0.91 7.78
N ARG A 32 1.24 -0.62 6.67
CA ARG A 32 1.04 0.63 5.92
C ARG A 32 -0.31 0.65 5.20
N LEU A 33 -0.76 -0.50 4.69
CA LEU A 33 -2.08 -0.66 4.09
C LEU A 33 -3.21 -0.38 5.09
N ASP A 34 -3.11 -0.86 6.33
CA ASP A 34 -4.08 -0.54 7.38
C ASP A 34 -4.05 0.94 7.78
N GLN A 35 -2.87 1.56 7.79
CA GLN A 35 -2.77 3.01 8.00
C GLN A 35 -3.43 3.81 6.87
N LEU A 36 -3.29 3.36 5.61
CA LEU A 36 -3.94 3.96 4.47
C LEU A 36 -5.47 3.81 4.60
N ARG A 37 -5.94 2.60 4.91
CA ARG A 37 -7.34 2.28 5.16
C ARG A 37 -7.98 3.25 6.15
N VAL A 38 -7.36 3.44 7.32
CA VAL A 38 -7.85 4.36 8.36
C VAL A 38 -7.81 5.82 7.88
N MET A 39 -6.76 6.22 7.15
CA MET A 39 -6.58 7.59 6.68
C MET A 39 -7.66 8.02 5.68
N VAL A 40 -8.04 7.13 4.76
CA VAL A 40 -9.03 7.41 3.72
C VAL A 40 -10.45 6.92 4.07
N GLY A 41 -10.63 6.36 5.26
CA GLY A 41 -11.95 5.98 5.78
C GLY A 41 -12.54 4.70 5.18
N LEU A 42 -11.69 3.75 4.78
CA LEU A 42 -12.09 2.49 4.18
C LEU A 42 -12.45 1.43 5.23
N LYS A 43 -13.38 0.54 4.87
CA LYS A 43 -14.00 -0.41 5.79
C LYS A 43 -13.04 -1.52 6.19
N ASP A 44 -12.35 -2.12 5.23
CA ASP A 44 -11.52 -3.31 5.42
C ASP A 44 -10.28 -3.31 4.50
N ALA A 45 -9.52 -4.39 4.58
CA ALA A 45 -8.26 -4.53 3.83
C ALA A 45 -8.49 -4.76 2.33
N GLU A 46 -9.65 -5.27 1.92
CA GLU A 46 -10.00 -5.46 0.51
C GLU A 46 -10.20 -4.11 -0.15
N GLU A 47 -11.04 -3.25 0.46
CA GLU A 47 -11.23 -1.87 -0.01
C GLU A 47 -9.91 -1.08 -0.05
N ALA A 48 -9.03 -1.28 0.94
CA ALA A 48 -7.71 -0.64 0.96
C ALA A 48 -6.80 -1.12 -0.18
N THR A 49 -6.90 -2.38 -0.56
CA THR A 49 -6.14 -2.97 -1.67
C THR A 49 -6.67 -2.43 -3.00
N ASP A 50 -7.98 -2.41 -3.20
CA ASP A 50 -8.61 -1.85 -4.40
C ASP A 50 -8.30 -0.36 -4.55
N TYR A 51 -8.34 0.38 -3.45
CA TYR A 51 -7.94 1.78 -3.43
C TYR A 51 -6.49 1.93 -3.89
N LEU A 52 -5.55 1.17 -3.30
CA LEU A 52 -4.14 1.20 -3.69
C LEU A 52 -3.96 0.92 -5.20
N ILE A 53 -4.62 -0.11 -5.73
CA ILE A 53 -4.56 -0.47 -7.16
C ILE A 53 -5.06 0.69 -8.03
N SER A 54 -6.22 1.27 -7.69
CA SER A 54 -6.79 2.38 -8.46
C SER A 54 -5.86 3.61 -8.52
N ARG A 55 -5.14 3.89 -7.43
CA ARG A 55 -4.16 4.99 -7.35
C ARG A 55 -2.91 4.69 -8.17
N MET A 56 -2.50 3.43 -8.27
CA MET A 56 -1.39 2.99 -9.11
C MET A 56 -1.74 3.02 -10.61
N GLU A 57 -2.95 2.61 -10.98
CA GLU A 57 -3.43 2.66 -12.37
C GLU A 57 -3.58 4.11 -12.85
N GLY A 58 -4.14 5.00 -12.01
CA GLY A 58 -4.23 6.42 -12.32
C GLY A 58 -2.87 7.11 -12.48
N ALA A 59 -1.82 6.61 -11.82
CA ALA A 59 -0.46 7.11 -11.97
C ALA A 59 0.26 6.59 -13.23
N MET A 60 -0.14 5.42 -13.76
CA MET A 60 0.40 4.88 -15.01
C MET A 60 -0.28 5.44 -16.27
N ALA A 61 -1.49 5.99 -16.13
CA ALA A 61 -2.26 6.57 -17.22
C ALA A 61 -1.99 8.07 -17.46
N ALA A 62 -1.19 8.72 -16.60
CA ALA A 62 -0.81 10.14 -16.67
C ALA A 62 0.64 10.31 -17.12
#